data_AF-A0AAU8G0Q3-F1
#
_entry.id   AF-A0AAU8G0Q3-F1
#
_cell.length_a   1.000
_cell.length_b   1.000
_cell.length_c   1.000
_cell.angle_alpha   90.00
_cell.angle_beta   90.00
_cell.angle_gamma   90.00
#
_symmetry.space_group_name_H-M   'P 1'
#
loop_
_entity.id
_entity.type
_entity.pdbx_description
1 polymer ?
#
loop_
_entity_poly.entity_id
_entity_poly.type
_entity_poly.pdbx_seq_one_letter_code
_entity_poly.pdbx_strand_id
1 'polypeptide(L)'
;MQMDRRGREWASWDIDGPAGDVEVTFDGQTWHPLERDQNTVRILVAGPDATGNPAGTVVLPLDRSLAVLRLVDSPEVLVRRAGPIDVVTYQPAPTP
;
A
#
# COMPACT_ATOMS: atom_id res chain seq x y z
N MET A 1 -7.92 3.09 -4.07
CA MET A 1 -7.72 2.03 -3.07
C MET A 1 -8.95 1.13 -3.03
N GLN A 2 -8.80 -0.13 -2.61
CA GLN A 2 -9.92 -1.04 -2.34
C GLN A 2 -10.03 -1.27 -0.84
N MET A 3 -11.25 -1.19 -0.30
CA MET A 3 -11.53 -1.64 1.07
C MET A 3 -11.91 -3.12 1.06
N ASP A 4 -11.35 -3.89 1.97
CA ASP A 4 -11.81 -5.26 2.20
C ASP A 4 -13.01 -5.33 3.15
N ARG A 5 -13.60 -6.52 3.30
CA ARG A 5 -14.78 -6.76 4.16
C ARG A 5 -14.55 -6.44 5.65
N ARG A 6 -13.32 -6.17 6.07
CA ARG A 6 -12.95 -5.82 7.45
C ARG A 6 -12.68 -4.32 7.59
N GLY A 7 -12.98 -3.52 6.56
CA GLY A 7 -12.76 -2.08 6.55
C GLY A 7 -11.29 -1.68 6.38
N ARG A 8 -10.43 -2.61 5.92
CA ARG A 8 -9.00 -2.32 5.74
C ARG A 8 -8.73 -1.84 4.33
N GLU A 9 -7.89 -0.83 4.21
CA GLU A 9 -7.57 -0.21 2.93
C GLU A 9 -6.35 -0.88 2.30
N TRP A 10 -6.51 -1.29 1.06
CA TRP A 10 -5.44 -1.85 0.24
C TRP A 10 -5.09 -0.89 -0.88
N ALA A 11 -3.80 -0.58 -0.97
CA ALA A 11 -3.21 0.01 -2.16
C ALA A 11 -2.77 -1.14 -3.07
N SER A 12 -3.23 -1.14 -4.32
CA SER A 12 -2.93 -2.17 -5.30
C SER A 12 -2.52 -1.56 -6.64
N TRP A 13 -1.64 -2.25 -7.34
CA TRP A 13 -1.13 -1.86 -8.65
C TRP A 13 -1.01 -3.10 -9.53
N ASP A 14 -1.47 -2.99 -10.76
CA ASP A 14 -1.21 -4.01 -11.77
C ASP A 14 0.21 -3.82 -12.33
N ILE A 15 0.95 -4.91 -12.37
CA ILE A 15 2.31 -4.98 -12.88
C ILE A 15 2.36 -5.99 -14.03
N ASP A 16 2.69 -5.49 -15.22
CA ASP A 16 3.10 -6.33 -16.34
C ASP A 16 4.62 -6.50 -16.25
N GLY A 17 5.07 -7.64 -15.72
CA GLY A 17 6.50 -7.89 -15.52
C GLY A 17 6.79 -9.23 -14.85
N PRO A 18 8.07 -9.67 -14.88
CA PRO A 18 8.49 -10.95 -14.31
C PRO A 18 8.11 -11.07 -12.83
N ALA A 19 7.98 -12.31 -12.35
CA ALA A 19 7.57 -12.68 -11.00
C ALA A 19 8.63 -12.38 -9.91
N GLY A 20 9.32 -11.23 -10.01
CA GLY A 20 10.28 -10.79 -9.01
C GLY A 20 9.61 -10.14 -7.80
N ASP A 21 10.38 -10.05 -6.71
CA ASP A 21 9.99 -9.34 -5.50
C ASP A 21 9.86 -7.84 -5.79
N VAL A 22 8.75 -7.25 -5.34
CA VAL A 22 8.42 -5.85 -5.58
C VAL A 22 8.31 -5.13 -4.25
N GLU A 23 8.88 -3.94 -4.17
CA GLU A 23 8.77 -3.07 -3.01
C GLU A 23 8.15 -1.73 -3.38
N VAL A 24 7.54 -1.07 -2.39
CA VAL A 24 6.98 0.27 -2.50
C VAL A 24 7.59 1.20 -1.46
N THR A 25 7.79 2.45 -1.83
CA THR A 25 8.03 3.55 -0.89
C THR A 25 6.99 4.64 -1.06
N PHE A 26 6.64 5.30 0.04
CA PHE A 26 5.71 6.44 0.06
C PHE A 26 6.39 7.76 0.44
N ASP A 27 7.54 7.68 1.11
CA ASP A 27 8.37 8.80 1.58
C ASP A 27 9.67 8.95 0.78
N GLY A 28 9.99 7.97 -0.09
CA GLY A 28 11.24 7.90 -0.84
C GLY A 28 12.44 7.37 -0.04
N GLN A 29 12.26 7.03 1.23
CA GLN A 29 13.32 6.58 2.14
C GLN A 29 13.12 5.12 2.57
N THR A 30 11.89 4.77 2.94
CA THR A 30 11.55 3.46 3.48
C THR A 30 10.86 2.62 2.41
N TRP A 31 11.41 1.43 2.16
CA TRP A 31 10.87 0.47 1.21
C TRP A 31 10.15 -0.66 1.95
N HIS A 32 8.97 -1.00 1.46
CA HIS A 32 8.10 -2.02 2.03
C HIS A 32 7.83 -3.10 0.99
N PRO A 33 7.96 -4.39 1.33
CA PRO A 33 7.63 -5.47 0.41
C PRO A 33 6.13 -5.49 0.11
N LEU A 34 5.80 -5.77 -1.16
CA LEU A 34 4.42 -5.91 -1.61
C LEU A 34 4.00 -7.38 -1.63
N GLU A 35 2.74 -7.64 -1.28
CA GLU A 35 2.11 -8.92 -1.55
C GLU A 35 1.80 -9.03 -3.05
N ARG A 36 2.22 -10.13 -3.68
CA ARG A 36 1.93 -10.40 -5.10
C ARG A 36 0.84 -11.46 -5.24
N ASP A 37 -0.15 -11.15 -6.04
CA ASP A 37 -1.18 -12.09 -6.51
C ASP A 37 -1.27 -11.98 -8.03
N GLN A 38 -0.69 -12.96 -8.73
CA GLN A 38 -0.57 -12.98 -10.19
C GLN A 38 0.12 -11.71 -10.73
N ASN A 39 -0.64 -10.86 -11.42
CA ASN A 39 -0.19 -9.61 -12.03
C ASN A 39 -0.53 -8.38 -11.17
N THR A 40 -1.07 -8.57 -9.98
CA THR A 40 -1.39 -7.47 -9.07
C THR A 40 -0.48 -7.55 -7.85
N VAL A 41 0.11 -6.41 -7.49
CA VAL A 41 0.80 -6.25 -6.20
C VAL A 41 0.01 -5.34 -5.30
N ARG A 42 0.04 -5.61 -4.00
CA ARG A 42 -0.75 -4.87 -3.03
C ARG A 42 -0.05 -4.76 -1.69
N ILE A 43 -0.46 -3.77 -0.91
CA ILE A 43 -0.04 -3.59 0.48
C ILE A 43 -1.18 -3.02 1.30
N LEU A 44 -1.20 -3.40 2.57
CA LEU A 44 -2.15 -2.88 3.53
C LEU A 44 -1.70 -1.49 3.97
N VAL A 45 -2.61 -0.52 3.89
CA VAL A 45 -2.37 0.86 4.31
C VAL A 45 -3.36 1.26 5.40
N ALA A 46 -2.93 2.15 6.28
CA ALA A 46 -3.76 2.69 7.34
C ALA A 46 -3.47 4.18 7.56
N GLY A 47 -4.47 4.93 8.03
CA GLY A 47 -4.30 6.32 8.45
C GLY A 47 -3.47 6.44 9.75
N PRO A 48 -3.02 7.65 10.11
CA PRO A 48 -2.08 7.87 11.21
C PRO A 48 -2.66 7.53 12.58
N ASP A 49 -3.98 7.61 12.74
CA ASP A 49 -4.69 7.31 13.98
C ASP A 49 -5.13 5.84 14.09
N ALA A 50 -4.81 4.99 13.12
CA ALA A 50 -5.20 3.59 13.13
C ALA A 50 -4.33 2.77 14.10
N THR A 51 -4.97 2.07 15.03
CA THR A 51 -4.31 1.21 16.03
C THR A 51 -4.58 -0.27 15.79
N GLY A 52 -3.69 -1.15 16.27
CA GLY A 52 -3.88 -2.60 16.16
C GLY A 52 -3.66 -3.16 14.75
N ASN A 53 -2.80 -2.50 13.97
CA ASN A 53 -2.54 -2.86 12.58
C ASN A 53 -1.81 -4.21 12.48
N PRO A 54 -2.20 -5.09 11.53
CA PRO A 54 -1.43 -6.30 11.21
C PRO A 54 0.02 -5.98 10.83
N ALA A 55 0.91 -6.96 11.00
CA ALA A 55 2.30 -6.84 10.54
C ALA A 55 2.35 -6.53 9.02
N GLY A 56 3.26 -5.65 8.62
CA GLY A 56 3.40 -5.21 7.22
C GLY A 56 2.47 -4.08 6.79
N THR A 57 1.58 -3.59 7.67
CA THR A 57 0.74 -2.41 7.38
C THR A 57 1.60 -1.16 7.33
N VAL A 58 1.44 -0.36 6.27
CA VAL A 58 2.07 0.97 6.18
C VAL A 58 1.11 2.02 6.72
N VAL A 59 1.56 2.78 7.71
CA VAL A 59 0.82 3.90 8.29
C VAL A 59 1.22 5.17 7.55
N LEU A 60 0.25 5.83 6.92
CA LEU A 60 0.44 7.03 6.13
C LEU A 60 -0.28 8.21 6.78
N PRO A 61 0.26 9.44 6.67
CA PRO A 61 -0.45 10.64 7.11
C PRO A 61 -1.73 10.85 6.29
N LEU A 62 -2.66 11.64 6.82
CA LEU A 62 -3.88 12.07 6.12
C LEU A 62 -3.53 13.13 5.06
N ASP A 63 -2.83 12.69 4.01
CA ASP A 63 -2.43 13.52 2.87
C ASP A 63 -2.20 12.64 1.63
N ARG A 64 -2.02 13.28 0.47
CA ARG A 64 -1.62 12.54 -0.74
C ARG A 64 -0.22 11.97 -0.57
N SER A 65 -0.14 10.64 -0.44
CA SER A 65 1.11 9.90 -0.49
C SER A 65 1.41 9.46 -1.92
N LEU A 66 2.67 9.55 -2.36
CA LEU A 66 3.11 9.08 -3.67
C LEU A 66 3.75 7.71 -3.53
N ALA A 67 3.14 6.66 -4.07
CA ALA A 67 3.80 5.37 -4.19
C ALA A 67 4.86 5.39 -5.31
N VAL A 68 6.03 4.84 -5.00
CA VAL A 68 7.07 4.51 -5.98
C VAL A 68 7.38 3.04 -5.82
N LEU A 69 7.30 2.27 -6.90
CA LEU A 69 7.56 0.83 -6.88
C LEU A 69 8.92 0.52 -7.49
N ARG A 70 9.57 -0.55 -7.04
CA ARG A 70 10.80 -1.09 -7.65
C ARG A 70 10.78 -2.62 -7.62
N LEU A 71 11.48 -3.24 -8.56
CA LEU A 71 11.84 -4.66 -8.46
C LEU A 71 13.12 -4.78 -7.62
N VAL A 72 13.16 -5.75 -6.71
CA VAL A 72 14.32 -5.98 -5.81
C VAL A 72 15.54 -6.44 -6.61
N ASP A 73 15.32 -7.37 -7.55
CA ASP A 73 16.39 -8.00 -8.34
C ASP A 73 16.76 -7.23 -9.62
N SER A 74 16.09 -6.11 -9.89
CA SER A 74 16.37 -5.24 -11.05
C SER A 74 15.97 -3.81 -10.69
N PRO A 75 16.91 -2.86 -10.53
CA PRO A 75 16.61 -1.51 -10.04
C PRO A 75 15.81 -0.63 -11.02
N GLU A 76 15.11 -1.20 -12.00
CA GLU A 76 14.13 -0.47 -12.81
C GLU A 76 12.96 -0.01 -11.91
N VAL A 77 12.87 1.30 -11.72
CA VAL A 77 11.89 1.96 -10.87
C VAL A 77 10.59 2.15 -11.67
N LEU A 78 9.51 1.52 -11.20
CA LEU A 78 8.15 1.72 -11.70
C LEU A 78 7.48 2.82 -10.86
N VAL A 79 7.46 4.07 -11.34
CA VAL A 79 6.80 5.18 -10.63
C VAL A 79 5.30 5.23 -10.96
N ARG A 80 4.41 5.04 -9.97
CA ARG A 80 2.94 5.13 -10.14
C ARG A 80 2.30 5.86 -8.95
N ARG A 81 1.57 6.96 -9.20
CA ARG A 81 0.84 7.71 -8.14
C ARG A 81 -0.13 6.80 -7.38
N ALA A 82 0.03 6.69 -6.06
CA ALA A 82 -1.03 6.18 -5.20
C ALA A 82 -2.17 7.22 -5.21
N GLY A 83 -3.40 6.74 -5.37
CA GLY A 83 -4.58 7.61 -5.39
C GLY A 83 -4.81 8.33 -4.05
N PRO A 84 -5.80 9.23 -3.97
CA PRO A 84 -6.17 9.86 -2.70
C PRO A 84 -6.76 8.84 -1.72
N ILE A 85 -6.39 8.93 -0.44
CA ILE A 85 -7.07 8.26 0.68
C ILE A 85 -8.31 9.10 1.01
N ASP A 86 -9.51 8.51 0.92
CA ASP A 86 -10.77 9.21 1.19
C ASP A 86 -11.26 8.94 2.62
N VAL A 87 -11.20 9.99 3.46
CA VAL A 87 -11.50 9.94 4.89
C VAL A 87 -13.01 9.79 5.16
N VAL A 88 -13.87 10.06 4.18
CA VAL A 88 -15.34 10.01 4.36
C VAL A 88 -15.84 8.56 4.51
N THR A 89 -15.11 7.60 3.94
CA THR A 89 -15.43 6.16 4.02
C THR A 89 -14.64 5.41 5.09
N TYR A 90 -13.71 6.06 5.78
CA TYR A 90 -12.96 5.45 6.88
C TYR A 90 -13.89 5.26 8.09
N GLN A 91 -14.33 4.02 8.33
CA GLN A 91 -14.86 3.63 9.63
C GLN A 91 -13.73 3.00 10.45
N PRO A 92 -13.36 3.58 11.62
CA PRO A 92 -12.44 2.90 12.53
C PRO A 92 -13.02 1.54 12.93
N ALA A 93 -12.15 0.56 13.16
CA ALA A 93 -12.57 -0.77 13.59
C ALA A 93 -13.43 -0.66 14.86
N PRO A 94 -14.56 -1.39 14.96
CA PRO A 94 -15.38 -1.35 16.16
C PRO A 94 -14.56 -1.82 17.36
N THR A 95 -14.51 -1.01 18.41
CA THR A 95 -13.93 -1.39 19.71
C THR A 95 -14.75 -2.51 20.36
N PRO A 96 -14.10 -3.49 21.03
CA PRO A 96 -14.77 -4.61 21.68
C PRO A 96 -15.66 -4.18 22.86
#